data_AF-A0A9E3EEJ9-F1
#
_entry.id   AF-A0A9E3EEJ9-F1
#
_cell.length_a   1.000
_cell.length_b   1.000
_cell.length_c   1.000
_cell.angle_alpha   90.00
_cell.angle_beta   90.00
_cell.angle_gamma   90.00
#
_symmetry.space_group_name_H-M   'P 1'
#
loop_
_entity.id
_entity.type
_entity.pdbx_description
1 polymer ?
#
loop_
_entity_poly.entity_id
_entity_poly.type
_entity_poly.pdbx_seq_one_letter_code
_entity_poly.pdbx_strand_id
1 'polypeptide(L)'
;MIKVAPSRTVREILVNISWVSLERLIRLGGGLLVGTLVARYLGPASFGIFSYAYAIYALFNILSNLGLDLLIVKDITLEPKSEDEILGTAFLLK
;
A
#
# COMPACT_ATOMS: atom_id res chain seq x y z
N MET A 1 -27.52 -18.59 1.88
CA MET A 1 -27.03 -19.86 2.47
C MET A 1 -25.65 -20.15 1.88
N ILE A 2 -24.59 -19.61 2.49
CA ILE A 2 -23.21 -19.77 1.99
C ILE A 2 -22.67 -21.10 2.52
N LYS A 3 -22.61 -22.12 1.68
CA LYS A 3 -21.92 -23.39 1.99
C LYS A 3 -20.41 -23.14 1.88
N VAL A 4 -19.76 -22.89 3.00
CA VAL A 4 -18.29 -22.78 3.07
C VAL A 4 -17.71 -24.18 3.23
N ALA A 5 -16.97 -24.65 2.22
CA ALA A 5 -16.16 -25.86 2.32
C ALA A 5 -14.89 -25.54 3.15
N PRO A 6 -14.67 -26.18 4.32
CA PRO A 6 -13.76 -25.64 5.34
C PRO A 6 -12.27 -25.65 4.98
N SER A 7 -11.81 -26.47 4.03
CA SER A 7 -10.37 -26.70 3.79
C SER A 7 -9.75 -25.87 2.65
N ARG A 8 -10.52 -25.46 1.63
CA ARG A 8 -10.01 -24.63 0.53
C ARG A 8 -9.89 -23.16 0.92
N THR A 9 -10.90 -22.63 1.62
CA THR A 9 -10.96 -21.21 2.01
C THR A 9 -9.83 -20.81 2.96
N VAL A 10 -9.49 -21.65 3.93
CA VAL A 10 -8.40 -21.36 4.88
C VAL A 10 -7.05 -21.26 4.17
N ARG A 11 -6.79 -22.15 3.20
CA ARG A 11 -5.56 -22.13 2.39
C ARG A 11 -5.47 -20.86 1.52
N GLU A 12 -6.57 -20.47 0.87
CA GLU A 12 -6.62 -19.26 0.05
C GLU A 12 -6.40 -17.98 0.87
N ILE A 13 -7.03 -17.89 2.05
CA ILE A 13 -6.80 -16.80 3.01
C ILE A 13 -5.34 -16.76 3.47
N LEU A 14 -4.78 -17.91 3.85
CA LEU A 14 -3.37 -18.01 4.27
C LEU A 14 -2.41 -17.57 3.18
N VAL A 15 -2.66 -17.95 1.92
CA VAL A 15 -1.83 -17.54 0.78
C VAL A 15 -1.92 -16.02 0.56
N ASN A 16 -3.13 -15.44 0.60
CA ASN A 16 -3.29 -13.99 0.45
C ASN A 16 -2.61 -13.20 1.58
N ILE A 17 -2.79 -13.63 2.83
CA ILE A 17 -2.14 -12.99 3.98
C ILE A 17 -0.62 -13.11 3.85
N SER A 18 -0.11 -14.29 3.49
CA SER A 18 1.32 -14.52 3.31
C SER A 18 1.91 -13.63 2.22
N TRP A 19 1.17 -13.46 1.11
CA TRP A 19 1.57 -12.61 -0.01
C TRP A 19 1.70 -11.14 0.41
N VAL A 20 0.65 -10.58 1.01
CA VAL A 20 0.65 -9.18 1.48
C VAL A 20 1.71 -8.96 2.57
N SER A 21 1.89 -9.93 3.46
CA SER A 21 2.91 -9.86 4.52
C SER A 21 4.32 -9.87 3.94
N LEU A 22 4.59 -10.72 2.95
CA LEU A 22 5.88 -10.80 2.27
C LEU A 22 6.22 -9.49 1.55
N GLU A 23 5.26 -8.93 0.82
CA GLU A 23 5.40 -7.62 0.17
C GLU A 23 5.78 -6.53 1.19
N ARG A 24 5.11 -6.51 2.35
CA ARG A 24 5.39 -5.54 3.41
C ARG A 24 6.79 -5.72 4.01
N LEU A 25 7.25 -6.96 4.20
CA LEU A 25 8.62 -7.25 4.65
C LEU A 25 9.66 -6.77 3.64
N ILE A 26 9.44 -7.03 2.34
CA ILE A 26 10.33 -6.58 1.27
C ILE A 26 10.39 -5.04 1.25
N ARG A 27 9.23 -4.37 1.36
CA ARG A 27 9.15 -2.91 1.39
C ARG A 27 9.91 -2.30 2.57
N LEU A 28 9.75 -2.87 3.76
CA LEU A 28 10.47 -2.43 4.97
C LEU A 28 11.98 -2.68 4.85
N GLY A 29 12.37 -3.87 4.43
CA GLY A 29 13.78 -4.22 4.21
C GLY A 29 14.45 -3.33 3.16
N GLY A 30 13.78 -3.12 2.02
CA GLY A 30 14.23 -2.21 0.98
C GLY A 30 14.35 -0.76 1.47
N GLY A 31 13.37 -0.29 2.25
CA GLY A 31 13.40 1.05 2.86
C GLY A 31 14.59 1.24 3.80
N LEU A 32 14.91 0.23 4.62
CA LEU A 32 16.08 0.27 5.51
C LEU A 32 17.40 0.27 4.74
N LEU A 33 17.52 -0.56 3.69
CA LEU A 33 18.71 -0.63 2.86
C LEU A 33 18.94 0.70 2.13
N VAL A 34 17.92 1.21 1.42
CA VAL A 34 17.97 2.49 0.72
C VAL A 34 18.24 3.63 1.69
N GLY A 35 17.52 3.68 2.82
CA GLY A 35 17.71 4.71 3.84
C GLY A 35 19.14 4.73 4.39
N THR A 36 19.72 3.57 4.67
CA THR A 36 21.10 3.44 5.16
C THR A 36 22.12 3.88 4.11
N LEU A 37 21.94 3.47 2.84
CA LEU A 37 22.81 3.87 1.73
C LEU A 37 22.75 5.37 1.49
N VAL A 38 21.55 5.95 1.49
CA VAL A 38 21.30 7.39 1.32
C VAL A 38 21.94 8.17 2.47
N ALA A 39 21.79 7.72 3.72
CA ALA A 39 22.44 8.34 4.88
C ALA A 39 23.97 8.28 4.78
N ARG A 40 24.53 7.17 4.30
CA ARG A 40 25.97 7.02 4.09
C ARG A 40 26.49 7.92 2.95
N TYR A 41 25.71 8.09 1.88
CA TYR A 41 26.11 8.89 0.73
C TYR A 41 26.03 10.40 1.00
N LEU A 42 24.96 10.85 1.67
CA LEU A 42 24.72 12.26 1.98
C LEU A 42 25.50 12.74 3.22
N GLY A 43 25.85 11.84 4.14
CA GLY A 43 26.38 12.22 5.44
C GLY A 43 25.32 12.88 6.34
N PRO A 44 25.68 13.21 7.59
CA PRO A 44 24.71 13.57 8.63
C PRO A 44 23.99 14.91 8.39
N ALA A 45 24.68 15.93 7.86
CA ALA A 45 24.08 17.25 7.64
C ALA A 45 23.02 17.23 6.52
N SER A 46 23.35 16.67 5.36
CA SER A 46 22.43 16.60 4.22
C SER A 46 21.32 15.56 4.42
N PHE A 47 21.58 14.49 5.18
CA PHE A 47 20.53 13.54 5.56
C PHE A 47 19.50 14.16 6.50
N GLY A 48 19.89 15.09 7.38
CA GLY A 48 18.96 15.86 8.22
C GLY A 48 17.98 16.70 7.39
N ILE A 49 18.49 17.41 6.38
CA ILE A 49 17.66 18.21 5.45
C ILE A 49 16.72 17.29 4.65
N PHE A 50 17.23 16.17 4.14
CA PHE A 50 16.42 15.16 3.45
C PHE A 50 15.30 14.62 4.34
N SER A 51 15.61 14.27 5.60
CA SER A 51 14.63 13.73 6.55
C SER A 51 13.53 14.74 6.86
N TYR A 52 13.90 16.03 7.00
CA TYR A 52 12.93 17.11 7.20
C TYR A 52 12.00 17.27 5.99
N ALA A 53 12.55 17.33 4.78
CA ALA A 53 11.75 17.40 3.55
C ALA A 53 10.85 16.17 3.38
N TYR A 54 11.38 14.97 3.69
CA TYR A 54 10.63 13.72 3.65
C TYR A 54 9.47 13.70 4.65
N ALA A 55 9.64 14.26 5.85
CA ALA A 55 8.56 14.36 6.83
C ALA A 55 7.41 15.23 6.31
N ILE A 56 7.71 16.36 5.67
CA ILE A 56 6.70 17.20 5.01
C ILE A 56 6.00 16.42 3.89
N TYR A 57 6.76 15.76 3.01
CA TYR A 57 6.21 14.90 1.96
C TYR A 57 5.27 13.81 2.52
N ALA A 58 5.66 13.17 3.63
CA ALA A 58 4.86 12.12 4.26
C ALA A 58 3.50 12.62 4.75
N LEU A 59 3.40 13.88 5.19
CA LEU A 59 2.11 14.50 5.55
C LEU A 59 1.20 14.65 4.33
N PHE A 60 1.75 15.08 3.19
CA PHE A 60 0.99 15.22 1.94
C PHE A 60 0.59 13.88 1.31
N ASN A 61 1.36 12.82 1.55
CA ASN A 61 1.04 11.48 1.04
C ASN A 61 -0.32 10.95 1.55
N ILE A 62 -0.75 11.38 2.75
CA ILE A 62 -2.08 11.05 3.27
C ILE A 62 -3.17 11.69 2.40
N LEU A 63 -2.95 12.93 1.96
CA LEU A 63 -3.85 13.63 1.05
C LEU A 63 -3.84 12.97 -0.33
N SER A 64 -2.69 12.51 -0.85
CA SER A 64 -2.64 11.85 -2.17
C SER A 64 -3.43 10.54 -2.24
N ASN A 65 -3.54 9.79 -1.14
CA ASN A 65 -4.35 8.56 -1.14
C ASN A 65 -5.84 8.79 -0.85
N LEU A 66 -6.25 9.97 -0.35
CA LEU A 66 -7.64 10.40 -0.04
C LEU A 66 -8.57 9.36 0.66
N GLY A 67 -8.06 8.22 1.12
CA GLY A 67 -8.87 7.06 1.48
C GLY A 67 -9.54 6.34 0.30
N LEU A 68 -9.14 6.62 -0.95
CA LEU A 68 -9.72 6.03 -2.16
C LEU A 68 -9.61 4.51 -2.16
N ASP A 69 -8.51 3.95 -1.66
CA ASP A 69 -8.33 2.49 -1.61
C ASP A 69 -9.45 1.79 -0.83
N LEU A 70 -9.97 2.40 0.24
CA LEU A 70 -11.12 1.89 1.02
C LEU A 70 -12.45 2.06 0.27
N LEU A 71 -12.62 3.18 -0.44
CA LEU A 71 -13.82 3.45 -1.23
C LEU A 71 -13.93 2.49 -2.42
N ILE A 72 -12.84 2.29 -3.15
CA ILE A 72 -12.76 1.36 -4.29
C ILE A 72 -13.12 -0.06 -3.86
N VAL A 73 -12.53 -0.57 -2.78
CA VAL A 73 -12.81 -1.93 -2.28
C VAL A 73 -14.28 -2.07 -1.89
N LYS A 74 -14.84 -1.06 -1.21
CA LYS A 74 -16.25 -1.06 -0.80
C LYS A 74 -17.17 -1.03 -2.02
N ASP A 75 -16.91 -0.16 -2.99
CA ASP A 75 -17.79 0.04 -4.15
C ASP A 75 -17.72 -1.14 -5.13
N ILE A 76 -16.55 -1.74 -5.36
CA ILE A 76 -16.40 -2.99 -6.16
C ILE A 76 -17.13 -4.16 -5.49
N THR A 77 -17.13 -4.23 -4.15
CA THR A 77 -17.84 -5.30 -3.43
C THR A 77 -19.35 -5.14 -3.52
N LEU A 78 -19.86 -3.91 -3.57
CA LEU A 78 -21.30 -3.62 -3.68
C LEU A 78 -21.81 -3.74 -5.12
N GLU A 79 -21.04 -3.27 -6.10
CA GLU A 79 -21.42 -3.24 -7.52
C GLU A 79 -20.30 -3.79 -8.42
N PRO A 80 -20.10 -5.13 -8.45
CA PRO A 80 -19.02 -5.75 -9.21
C PRO A 80 -19.15 -5.62 -10.73
N LYS A 81 -20.32 -5.19 -11.26
CA LYS A 81 -20.51 -4.94 -12.70
C LYS A 81 -19.92 -3.61 -13.17
N SER A 82 -19.62 -2.69 -12.26
CA SER A 82 -19.11 -1.34 -12.55
C SER A 82 -17.62 -1.22 -12.21
N GLU A 83 -16.92 -2.35 -12.03
CA GLU A 83 -15.51 -2.41 -11.62
C GLU A 83 -14.60 -1.56 -12.52
N ASP A 84 -14.75 -1.67 -13.84
CA ASP A 84 -13.93 -0.94 -14.81
C ASP A 84 -14.11 0.59 -14.70
N GLU A 85 -15.33 1.05 -14.42
CA GLU A 85 -15.64 2.48 -14.28
C GLU A 85 -15.13 3.04 -12.94
N ILE A 86 -15.26 2.26 -11.86
CA ILE A 86 -14.75 2.61 -10.53
C ILE A 86 -13.22 2.71 -10.56
N LEU A 87 -12.54 1.70 -11.15
CA LEU A 87 -11.09 1.69 -11.27
C LEU A 87 -10.58 2.81 -12.19
N GLY A 88 -11.27 3.07 -13.31
CA GLY A 88 -10.91 4.15 -14.24
C GLY A 88 -11.05 5.54 -13.62
N THR A 89 -12.13 5.78 -12.88
CA THR A 89 -12.34 7.06 -12.18
C THR A 89 -11.33 7.24 -11.05
N ALA A 90 -11.06 6.18 -10.28
CA ALA A 90 -10.07 6.24 -9.22
C ALA A 90 -8.64 6.44 -9.74
N PHE A 91 -8.29 5.85 -10.89
CA PHE A 91 -7.00 6.06 -11.53
C PHE A 91 -6.80 7.50 -12.00
N LEU A 92 -7.85 8.18 -12.46
CA LEU A 92 -7.79 9.61 -12.82
C LEU A 92 -7.70 10.53 -11.58
N LEU A 93 -8.21 10.08 -10.44
CA LEU A 93 -8.24 10.86 -9.20
C LEU A 93 -6.98 10.74 -8.34
N LYS A 94 -6.21 9.66 -8.52
CA LYS A 94 -5.00 9.32 -7.76
C LYS A 94 -3.74 9.89 -8.41
#